data_AF-A0A1I4QP57-F1
#
_entry.id   AF-A0A1I4QP57-F1
#
_cell.length_a   1.000
_cell.length_b   1.000
_cell.length_c   1.000
_cell.angle_alpha   90.00
_cell.angle_beta   90.00
_cell.angle_gamma   90.00
#
_symmetry.space_group_name_H-M   'P 1'
#
loop_
_entity.id
_entity.type
_entity.pdbx_description
1 polymer ?
#
loop_
_entity_poly.entity_id
_entity_poly.type
_entity_poly.pdbx_seq_one_letter_code
_entity_poly.pdbx_strand_id
1 'polypeptide(L)'
;MRETSKINRPDNLLIALVFSKQTGLHVTTIVGHYSEILPDVNLLDKQQKRQKYQEDNRFINILLHNCVSKKKNFNEVYEFIRRERFEINWVTIFDQLDEILSLYTLINEHGKPIYPITASIKQDAIRVRHLLRRRRKEFDLTGTSKLNHAAPIEFGAHLRRIVS
;
A
#
# COMPACT_ATOMS: atom_id res chain seq x y z
N MET A 1 22.38 -24.41 18.07
CA MET A 1 21.48 -23.26 17.90
C MET A 1 22.24 -22.18 17.15
N ARG A 2 21.83 -21.84 15.93
CA ARG A 2 22.41 -20.69 15.22
C ARG A 2 21.57 -19.48 15.61
N GLU A 3 22.13 -18.58 16.40
CA GLU A 3 21.65 -17.21 16.50
C GLU A 3 21.81 -16.59 15.11
N THR A 4 20.73 -16.53 14.35
CA THR A 4 20.65 -15.61 13.22
C THR A 4 20.63 -14.22 13.82
N SER A 5 21.79 -13.59 13.89
CA SER A 5 21.92 -12.14 14.02
C SER A 5 20.94 -11.52 13.03
N LYS A 6 19.82 -11.01 13.55
CA LYS A 6 18.87 -10.21 12.77
C LYS A 6 19.67 -9.03 12.26
N ILE A 7 20.17 -9.13 11.04
CA ILE A 7 20.62 -7.97 10.29
C ILE A 7 19.42 -7.04 10.34
N ASN A 8 19.56 -5.90 11.03
CA ASN A 8 18.58 -4.82 11.06
C ASN A 8 18.49 -4.25 9.64
N ARG A 9 17.85 -5.00 8.74
CA ARG A 9 17.52 -4.54 7.40
C ARG A 9 16.43 -3.50 7.56
N PRO A 10 16.54 -2.34 6.91
CA PRO A 10 15.47 -1.36 6.93
C PRO A 10 14.20 -2.01 6.38
N ASP A 11 13.11 -1.84 7.10
CA ASP A 11 11.79 -2.30 6.68
C ASP A 11 10.90 -1.07 6.39
N ASN A 12 10.02 -1.23 5.41
CA ASN A 12 9.18 -0.15 4.90
C ASN A 12 7.75 -0.67 4.70
N LEU A 13 6.81 0.26 4.69
CA LEU A 13 5.41 -0.06 4.42
C LEU A 13 5.25 -0.47 2.95
N LEU A 14 4.55 -1.56 2.73
CA LEU A 14 4.12 -2.02 1.41
C LEU A 14 2.60 -1.87 1.31
N ILE A 15 2.17 -1.13 0.28
CA ILE A 15 0.79 -1.14 -0.21
C ILE A 15 0.85 -1.44 -1.69
N ALA A 16 0.16 -2.51 -2.12
CA ALA A 16 0.11 -2.95 -3.51
C ALA A 16 -1.35 -3.18 -3.95
N LEU A 17 -1.74 -2.60 -5.08
CA LEU A 17 -3.02 -2.87 -5.75
C LEU A 17 -2.78 -3.95 -6.81
N VAL A 18 -3.51 -5.06 -6.74
CA VAL A 18 -3.33 -6.19 -7.65
C VAL A 18 -4.45 -6.20 -8.67
N PHE A 19 -4.11 -6.08 -9.95
CA PHE A 19 -5.06 -6.13 -11.04
C PHE A 19 -4.87 -7.39 -11.87
N SER A 20 -5.97 -8.02 -12.28
CA SER A 20 -5.95 -9.13 -13.22
C SER A 20 -5.82 -8.59 -14.65
N LYS A 21 -4.79 -9.03 -15.37
CA LYS A 21 -4.60 -8.68 -16.79
C LYS A 21 -5.70 -9.25 -17.69
N GLN A 22 -6.30 -10.38 -17.29
CA GLN A 22 -7.34 -11.05 -18.06
C GLN A 22 -8.70 -10.36 -17.94
N THR A 23 -9.08 -9.95 -16.72
CA THR A 23 -10.40 -9.36 -16.46
C THR A 23 -10.37 -7.83 -16.41
N GLY A 24 -9.18 -7.24 -16.27
CA GLY A 24 -9.01 -5.80 -16.06
C GLY A 24 -9.45 -5.32 -14.68
N LEU A 25 -9.85 -6.21 -13.77
CA LEU A 25 -10.39 -5.83 -12.48
C LEU A 25 -9.30 -5.74 -11.41
N HIS A 26 -9.46 -4.79 -10.49
CA HIS A 26 -8.77 -4.79 -9.21
C HIS A 26 -9.24 -5.97 -8.36
N VAL A 27 -8.35 -6.91 -8.09
CA VAL A 27 -8.66 -8.22 -7.48
C VAL A 27 -8.44 -8.22 -5.97
N THR A 28 -7.38 -7.56 -5.49
CA THR A 28 -7.05 -7.48 -4.07
C THR A 28 -6.09 -6.31 -3.82
N THR A 29 -6.12 -5.76 -2.61
CA THR A 29 -5.10 -4.82 -2.11
C THR A 29 -4.30 -5.48 -0.99
N ILE A 30 -2.98 -5.48 -1.12
CA ILE A 30 -2.09 -6.02 -0.10
C ILE A 30 -1.51 -4.88 0.74
N VAL A 31 -1.60 -4.99 2.07
CA VAL A 31 -1.06 -4.01 3.03
C VAL A 31 -0.23 -4.72 4.09
N GLY A 32 1.03 -4.30 4.28
CA GLY A 32 1.86 -4.82 5.36
C GLY A 32 3.30 -4.33 5.27
N HIS A 33 4.23 -5.08 5.85
CA HIS A 33 5.65 -4.75 5.77
C HIS A 33 6.30 -5.46 4.58
N TYR A 34 7.31 -4.83 3.96
CA TYR A 34 8.07 -5.45 2.87
C TYR A 34 8.66 -6.79 3.29
N SER A 35 9.24 -6.87 4.49
CA SER A 35 9.83 -8.11 5.01
C SER A 35 8.85 -9.27 5.18
N GLU A 36 7.54 -9.00 5.29
CA GLU A 36 6.49 -10.00 5.47
C GLU A 36 5.92 -10.51 4.15
N ILE A 37 5.92 -9.65 3.12
CA ILE A 37 5.18 -9.90 1.87
C ILE A 37 6.13 -10.15 0.70
N LEU A 38 7.22 -9.39 0.62
CA LEU A 38 8.23 -9.48 -0.43
C LEU A 38 9.64 -9.54 0.19
N PRO A 39 9.96 -10.62 0.93
CA PRO A 39 11.21 -10.72 1.71
C PRO A 39 12.49 -10.66 0.86
N ASP A 40 12.37 -10.98 -0.43
CA ASP A 40 13.48 -10.99 -1.38
C ASP A 40 13.81 -9.60 -1.95
N VAL A 41 12.96 -8.60 -1.72
CA VAL A 41 13.20 -7.23 -2.17
C VAL A 41 14.26 -6.55 -1.30
N ASN A 42 15.33 -6.08 -1.94
CA ASN A 42 16.38 -5.34 -1.25
C ASN A 42 16.03 -3.85 -1.15
N LEU A 43 15.56 -3.41 0.01
CA LEU A 43 15.22 -2.00 0.25
C LEU A 43 16.42 -1.05 0.34
N LEU A 44 17.66 -1.55 0.37
CA LEU A 44 18.86 -0.73 0.22
C LEU A 44 19.10 -0.35 -1.26
N ASP A 45 18.58 -1.14 -2.19
CA ASP A 45 18.58 -0.82 -3.60
C ASP A 45 17.50 0.24 -3.89
N LYS A 46 17.95 1.43 -4.31
CA LYS A 46 17.08 2.57 -4.62
C LYS A 46 16.13 2.28 -5.77
N GLN A 47 16.51 1.43 -6.72
CA GLN A 47 15.67 1.06 -7.85
C GLN A 47 14.51 0.19 -7.37
N GLN A 48 14.80 -0.87 -6.63
CA GLN A 48 13.79 -1.75 -6.05
C GLN A 48 12.88 -1.00 -5.07
N LYS A 49 13.46 -0.19 -4.19
CA LYS A 49 12.71 0.63 -3.23
C LYS A 49 11.71 1.60 -3.89
N ARG A 50 12.01 2.09 -5.10
CA ARG A 50 11.19 3.09 -5.81
C ARG A 50 10.34 2.47 -6.93
N GLN A 51 10.32 1.15 -7.04
CA GLN A 51 9.54 0.45 -8.04
C GLN A 51 8.05 0.83 -7.88
N LYS A 52 7.39 1.12 -9.01
CA LYS A 52 5.96 1.48 -9.06
C LYS A 52 5.09 0.29 -9.50
N TYR A 53 5.67 -0.61 -10.27
CA TYR A 53 4.98 -1.74 -10.89
C TYR A 53 5.81 -3.00 -10.74
N GLN A 54 5.14 -4.09 -10.42
CA GLN A 54 5.63 -5.45 -10.58
C GLN A 54 4.58 -6.19 -11.41
N GLU A 55 4.99 -6.97 -12.39
CA GLU A 55 4.05 -7.71 -13.22
C GLU A 55 4.54 -9.10 -13.52
N ASP A 56 3.58 -10.01 -13.68
CA ASP A 56 3.78 -11.33 -14.25
C ASP A 56 2.79 -11.54 -15.41
N ASN A 57 2.64 -12.77 -15.90
CA ASN A 57 1.75 -13.07 -17.01
C ASN A 57 0.26 -12.88 -16.70
N ARG A 58 -0.15 -12.92 -15.42
CA ARG A 58 -1.54 -12.90 -14.96
C ARG A 58 -1.93 -11.60 -14.27
N PHE A 59 -1.00 -11.00 -13.54
CA PHE A 59 -1.26 -9.89 -12.65
C PHE A 59 -0.33 -8.72 -12.90
N ILE A 60 -0.83 -7.53 -12.57
CA ILE A 60 -0.02 -6.33 -12.40
C ILE A 60 -0.25 -5.75 -11.01
N ASN A 61 0.85 -5.60 -10.28
CA ASN A 61 0.89 -5.08 -8.93
C ASN A 61 1.38 -3.63 -8.99
N ILE A 62 0.51 -2.71 -8.61
CA ILE A 62 0.83 -1.29 -8.51
C ILE A 62 1.23 -0.98 -7.07
N LEU A 63 2.49 -0.64 -6.85
CA LEU A 63 3.05 -0.30 -5.54
C LEU A 63 2.60 1.10 -5.12
N LEU A 64 1.36 1.20 -4.63
CA LEU A 64 0.64 2.44 -4.40
C LEU A 64 1.39 3.44 -3.52
N HIS A 65 2.04 2.97 -2.44
CA HIS A 65 2.82 3.80 -1.53
C HIS A 65 3.94 4.60 -2.26
N ASN A 66 4.55 4.01 -3.29
CA ASN A 66 5.51 4.69 -4.17
C ASN A 66 4.82 5.60 -5.19
N CYS A 67 3.67 5.21 -5.71
CA CYS A 67 2.91 5.97 -6.69
C CYS A 67 2.36 7.29 -6.10
N VAL A 68 1.84 7.27 -4.87
CA VAL A 68 1.25 8.47 -4.24
C VAL A 68 2.30 9.48 -3.77
N SER A 69 3.57 9.07 -3.67
CA SER A 69 4.69 9.89 -3.19
C SER A 69 4.87 11.22 -3.95
N LYS A 70 4.56 11.26 -5.25
CA LYS A 70 4.65 12.45 -6.12
C LYS A 70 3.43 12.55 -7.02
N LYS A 71 2.98 13.78 -7.34
CA LYS A 71 1.82 14.02 -8.22
C LYS A 71 2.01 13.38 -9.58
N LYS A 72 3.20 13.59 -10.17
CA LYS A 72 3.61 13.00 -11.45
C LYS A 72 3.50 11.47 -11.43
N ASN A 73 4.01 10.82 -10.38
CA ASN A 73 3.97 9.36 -10.27
C ASN A 73 2.54 8.83 -10.20
N PHE A 74 1.67 9.48 -9.42
CA PHE A 74 0.28 9.08 -9.32
C PHE A 74 -0.47 9.33 -10.63
N ASN A 75 -0.22 10.44 -11.32
CA ASN A 75 -0.79 10.74 -12.63
C ASN A 75 -0.43 9.68 -13.67
N GLU A 76 0.85 9.28 -13.74
CA GLU A 76 1.30 8.21 -14.65
C GLU A 76 0.51 6.91 -14.44
N VAL A 77 0.26 6.55 -13.18
CA VAL A 77 -0.47 5.34 -12.78
C VAL A 77 -1.96 5.46 -13.06
N TYR A 78 -2.54 6.62 -12.74
CA TYR A 78 -3.95 6.91 -12.99
C TYR A 78 -4.29 6.85 -14.48
N GLU A 79 -3.46 7.48 -15.32
CA GLU A 79 -3.61 7.42 -16.77
C GLU A 79 -3.35 6.02 -17.33
N PHE A 80 -2.40 5.28 -16.76
CA PHE A 80 -2.16 3.88 -17.12
C PHE A 80 -3.41 3.02 -16.86
N ILE A 81 -3.99 3.07 -15.65
CA ILE A 81 -5.22 2.36 -15.30
C ILE A 81 -6.36 2.72 -16.26
N ARG A 82 -6.51 4.01 -16.58
CA ARG A 82 -7.52 4.49 -17.54
C ARG A 82 -7.30 3.94 -18.95
N ARG A 83 -6.07 3.97 -19.45
CA ARG A 83 -5.72 3.53 -20.81
C ARG A 83 -5.88 2.02 -20.99
N GLU A 84 -5.43 1.24 -20.01
CA GLU A 84 -5.56 -0.22 -20.01
C GLU A 84 -6.98 -0.68 -19.64
N ARG A 85 -7.91 0.26 -19.40
CA ARG A 85 -9.30 0.01 -18.99
C ARG A 85 -9.41 -0.84 -17.73
N PHE A 86 -8.47 -0.66 -16.81
CA PHE A 86 -8.56 -1.30 -15.52
C PHE A 86 -9.61 -0.62 -14.65
N GLU A 87 -10.39 -1.43 -13.95
CA GLU A 87 -11.47 -0.95 -13.09
C GLU A 87 -11.08 -1.05 -11.62
N ILE A 88 -11.23 0.07 -10.90
CA ILE A 88 -10.97 0.18 -9.47
C ILE A 88 -11.92 1.18 -8.82
N ASN A 89 -12.40 0.84 -7.63
CA ASN A 89 -13.12 1.79 -6.78
C ASN A 89 -12.12 2.59 -5.93
N TRP A 90 -11.59 3.67 -6.52
CA TRP A 90 -10.61 4.54 -5.84
C TRP A 90 -11.10 5.10 -4.52
N VAL A 91 -12.39 5.48 -4.44
CA VAL A 91 -13.00 6.06 -3.23
C VAL A 91 -12.89 5.07 -2.09
N THR A 92 -13.44 3.86 -2.28
CA THR A 92 -13.47 2.84 -1.24
C THR A 92 -12.06 2.41 -0.85
N ILE A 93 -11.16 2.21 -1.82
CA ILE A 93 -9.78 1.82 -1.52
C ILE A 93 -9.05 2.89 -0.72
N PHE A 94 -9.21 4.18 -1.06
CA PHE A 94 -8.56 5.25 -0.31
C PHE A 94 -9.12 5.40 1.11
N ASP A 95 -10.42 5.19 1.29
CA ASP A 95 -11.06 5.27 2.60
C ASP A 95 -10.66 4.10 3.50
N GLN A 96 -10.67 2.88 2.98
CA GLN A 96 -10.20 1.70 3.71
C GLN A 96 -8.71 1.82 4.07
N LEU A 97 -7.87 2.28 3.15
CA LEU A 97 -6.45 2.49 3.43
C LEU A 97 -6.23 3.60 4.47
N ASP A 98 -7.04 4.66 4.50
CA ASP A 98 -6.92 5.69 5.54
C ASP A 98 -7.17 5.12 6.93
N GLU A 99 -8.19 4.27 7.06
CA GLU A 99 -8.56 3.58 8.30
C GLU A 99 -7.47 2.59 8.72
N ILE A 100 -7.04 1.69 7.82
CA ILE A 100 -5.99 0.70 8.10
C ILE A 100 -4.68 1.38 8.52
N LEU A 101 -4.26 2.43 7.80
CA LEU A 101 -3.03 3.15 8.13
C LEU A 101 -3.13 3.91 9.46
N SER A 102 -4.34 4.19 9.94
CA SER A 102 -4.53 4.78 11.26
C SER A 102 -4.11 3.83 12.38
N LEU A 103 -4.27 2.51 12.20
CA LEU A 103 -3.90 1.48 13.19
C LEU A 103 -2.41 1.54 13.54
N TYR A 104 -1.56 1.82 12.55
CA TYR A 104 -0.12 1.99 12.74
C TYR A 104 0.27 3.24 13.55
N THR A 105 -0.68 4.15 13.77
CA THR A 105 -0.45 5.46 14.40
C THR A 105 -1.19 5.63 15.71
N LEU A 106 -2.00 4.64 16.11
CA LEU A 106 -2.76 4.70 17.35
C LEU A 106 -1.84 4.79 18.57
N ILE A 107 -2.20 5.71 19.46
CA ILE A 107 -1.55 5.91 20.76
C ILE A 107 -2.58 5.70 21.86
N ASN A 108 -2.15 5.15 22.99
CA ASN A 108 -2.98 5.03 24.18
C ASN A 108 -3.07 6.37 24.92
N GLU A 109 -3.84 6.40 26.01
CA GLU A 109 -4.02 7.56 26.89
C GLU A 109 -2.71 8.10 27.49
N HIS A 110 -1.64 7.31 27.51
CA HIS A 110 -0.30 7.69 27.97
C HIS A 110 0.63 8.14 26.84
N GLY A 111 0.12 8.32 25.62
CA GLY A 111 0.91 8.73 24.45
C GLY A 111 1.86 7.66 23.90
N LYS A 112 1.72 6.40 24.34
CA LYS A 112 2.53 5.27 23.83
C LYS A 112 1.81 4.58 22.67
N PRO A 113 2.53 4.06 21.66
CA PRO A 113 1.91 3.27 20.59
C PRO A 113 1.10 2.10 21.15
N ILE A 114 -0.14 1.92 20.69
CA ILE A 114 -0.97 0.78 21.09
C ILE A 114 -0.37 -0.52 20.57
N TYR A 115 0.08 -0.51 19.31
CA TYR A 115 0.69 -1.68 18.66
C TYR A 115 2.20 -1.48 18.49
N PRO A 116 3.01 -2.49 18.84
CA PRO A 116 4.46 -2.39 18.72
C PRO A 116 4.86 -2.39 17.24
N ILE A 117 5.38 -1.26 16.77
CA ILE A 117 5.83 -1.11 15.40
C ILE A 117 7.12 -0.31 15.30
N THR A 118 7.93 -0.58 14.27
CA THR A 118 9.15 0.17 14.02
C THR A 118 8.83 1.62 13.63
N ALA A 119 9.71 2.55 14.03
CA ALA A 119 9.53 3.97 13.72
C ALA A 119 9.45 4.24 12.21
N SER A 120 10.19 3.47 11.40
CA SER A 120 10.17 3.55 9.93
C SER A 120 8.77 3.30 9.36
N ILE A 121 8.11 2.20 9.74
CA ILE A 121 6.76 1.90 9.23
C ILE A 121 5.75 2.93 9.74
N LYS A 122 5.85 3.37 11.00
CA LYS A 122 4.98 4.42 11.53
C LYS A 122 5.08 5.71 10.71
N GLN A 123 6.30 6.14 10.39
CA GLN A 123 6.54 7.33 9.57
C GLN A 123 5.99 7.16 8.14
N ASP A 124 6.21 5.99 7.53
CA ASP A 124 5.65 5.67 6.22
C ASP A 124 4.12 5.68 6.24
N ALA A 125 3.47 5.08 7.24
CA ALA A 125 2.01 5.07 7.37
C ALA A 125 1.43 6.49 7.49
N ILE A 126 2.00 7.33 8.36
CA ILE A 126 1.59 8.75 8.49
C ILE A 126 1.73 9.47 7.14
N ARG A 127 2.88 9.32 6.50
CA ARG A 127 3.20 9.99 5.24
C ARG A 127 2.26 9.55 4.13
N VAL A 128 2.09 8.24 3.94
CA VAL A 128 1.24 7.67 2.89
C VAL A 128 -0.22 8.06 3.12
N ARG A 129 -0.71 8.00 4.36
CA ARG A 129 -2.07 8.44 4.71
C ARG A 129 -2.33 9.90 4.32
N HIS A 130 -1.41 10.81 4.66
CA HIS A 130 -1.50 12.20 4.21
C HIS A 130 -1.51 12.33 2.69
N LEU A 131 -0.66 11.58 1.99
CA LEU A 131 -0.57 11.61 0.54
C LEU A 131 -1.83 11.05 -0.13
N LEU A 132 -2.44 9.99 0.39
CA LEU A 132 -3.71 9.45 -0.11
C LEU A 132 -4.81 10.52 -0.07
N ARG A 133 -5.01 11.15 1.08
CA ARG A 133 -5.98 12.26 1.23
C ARG A 133 -5.73 13.39 0.24
N ARG A 134 -4.45 13.75 0.04
CA ARG A 134 -4.05 14.78 -0.91
C ARG A 134 -4.35 14.39 -2.36
N ARG A 135 -3.98 13.17 -2.79
CA ARG A 135 -4.24 12.69 -4.16
C ARG A 135 -5.74 12.54 -4.44
N ARG A 136 -6.53 12.09 -3.45
CA ARG A 136 -7.99 12.01 -3.56
C ARG A 136 -8.60 13.35 -3.98
N LYS A 137 -8.15 14.45 -3.37
CA LYS A 137 -8.60 15.82 -3.70
C LYS A 137 -8.05 16.29 -5.04
N GLU A 138 -6.76 16.09 -5.30
CA GLU A 138 -6.10 16.58 -6.52
C GLU A 138 -6.62 15.95 -7.82
N PHE A 139 -7.12 14.70 -7.75
CA PHE A 139 -7.59 13.93 -8.90
C PHE A 139 -9.12 13.78 -8.92
N ASP A 140 -9.82 14.45 -8.01
CA ASP A 140 -11.27 14.34 -7.80
C ASP A 140 -11.79 12.90 -7.89
N LEU A 141 -11.20 12.03 -7.06
CA LEU A 141 -11.55 10.61 -7.08
C LEU A 141 -12.99 10.36 -6.58
N THR A 142 -13.68 11.38 -6.05
CA THR A 142 -14.99 11.28 -5.39
C THR A 142 -16.16 10.94 -6.33
N GLY A 143 -15.98 11.07 -7.65
CA GLY A 143 -17.04 10.83 -8.64
C GLY A 143 -16.81 9.69 -9.64
N THR A 144 -15.77 8.86 -9.47
CA THR A 144 -15.30 7.98 -10.57
C THR A 144 -15.69 6.50 -10.50
N SER A 145 -16.29 6.01 -9.40
CA SER A 145 -16.53 4.57 -9.31
C SER A 145 -17.90 4.15 -9.85
N LYS A 146 -17.89 3.34 -10.91
CA LYS A 146 -19.03 2.54 -11.38
C LYS A 146 -19.10 1.14 -10.73
N LEU A 147 -18.09 0.78 -9.93
CA LEU A 147 -17.96 -0.52 -9.31
C LEU A 147 -18.58 -0.52 -7.92
N ASN A 148 -19.65 -1.29 -7.75
CA ASN A 148 -20.32 -1.49 -6.47
C ASN A 148 -19.61 -2.46 -5.53
N HIS A 149 -18.47 -3.05 -5.93
CA HIS A 149 -17.76 -4.08 -5.15
C HIS A 149 -16.33 -3.63 -4.89
N ALA A 150 -15.96 -3.61 -3.60
CA ALA A 150 -14.60 -3.35 -3.17
C ALA A 150 -13.78 -4.63 -3.30
N ALA A 151 -12.58 -4.52 -3.87
CA ALA A 151 -11.63 -5.62 -3.80
C ALA A 151 -11.27 -5.88 -2.32
N PRO A 152 -11.11 -7.15 -1.91
CA PRO A 152 -10.67 -7.49 -0.57
C PRO A 152 -9.30 -6.86 -0.25
N ILE A 153 -9.03 -6.70 1.06
CA ILE A 153 -7.72 -6.29 1.56
C ILE A 153 -7.06 -7.47 2.27
N GLU A 154 -5.86 -7.80 1.81
CA GLU A 154 -5.00 -8.80 2.42
C GLU A 154 -3.94 -8.14 3.28
N PHE A 155 -3.87 -8.59 4.53
CA PHE A 155 -2.97 -8.02 5.51
C PHE A 155 -1.70 -8.85 5.67
N GLY A 156 -0.55 -8.18 5.84
CA GLY A 156 0.67 -8.76 6.37
C GLY A 156 0.46 -9.32 7.79
N ALA A 157 1.39 -10.14 8.26
CA ALA A 157 1.29 -10.85 9.54
C ALA A 157 1.07 -9.90 10.72
N HIS A 158 1.70 -8.71 10.71
CA HIS A 158 1.50 -7.73 11.77
C HIS A 158 0.07 -7.20 11.81
N LEU A 159 -0.46 -6.70 10.69
CA LEU A 159 -1.82 -6.18 10.63
C LEU A 159 -2.87 -7.25 10.87
N ARG A 160 -2.65 -8.49 10.39
CA ARG A 160 -3.55 -9.61 10.67
C ARG A 160 -3.80 -9.79 12.16
N ARG A 161 -2.78 -9.65 13.01
CA ARG A 161 -2.91 -9.77 14.48
C ARG A 161 -3.66 -8.60 15.14
N ILE A 162 -3.78 -7.47 14.46
CA ILE A 162 -4.43 -6.26 14.98
C ILE A 162 -5.91 -6.26 14.63
N VAL A 163 -6.25 -6.74 13.43
CA VAL A 163 -7.61 -6.70 12.87
C VAL A 163 -8.43 -7.96 13.15
N SER A 164 -7.79 -9.05 13.57
CA SER A 164 -8.42 -10.31 14.02
C SER A 164 -8.81 -10.25 15.48
#